data_AF-A0A8T1WR76-F1
#
_entry.id   AF-A0A8T1WR76-F1
#
_cell.length_a   1.000
_cell.length_b   1.000
_cell.length_c   1.000
_cell.angle_alpha   90.00
_cell.angle_beta   90.00
_cell.angle_gamma   90.00
#
_symmetry.space_group_name_H-M   'P 1'
#
loop_
_entity.id
_entity.type
_entity.pdbx_description
1 polymer ?
#
loop_
_entity_poly.entity_id
_entity_poly.type
_entity_poly.pdbx_seq_one_letter_code
_entity_poly.pdbx_strand_id
1 'polypeptide(L)'
;MASWLMKNVKDGSLMKNVKDGSRRLKDELVRSIGAGAEGGLDPVLEDRTLRFNRYNERLEELSRAMAQYTEATQAYAQATSQLMHSFSAFFESQMQDAEEADFSDPPGAKILAQSALRVEEIQQSMRENVFDVAQSLQYRTVVQPLQELRASNANLSQQLRALKQKISDFDSAQRNADAQKKSPPDYEKAQQKLQLATSSLTAVAESVDSEMNVLETRRHTALKNELLTVVASQLFIHSCANDHLQQLVPLLPGIARPLVLLLAEASRRRRSQSQPTNPLTSDVMGVISYAGEGSRAVLSQPVHSHRDSLPDVAAVHPIAVAPFKVLSIL
;
A
#
# COMPACT_ATOMS: atom_id res chain seq x y z
N MET A 1 7.32 -27.10 -46.47
CA MET A 1 8.71 -27.33 -45.99
C MET A 1 8.72 -27.19 -44.47
N ALA A 2 9.12 -28.27 -43.77
CA ALA A 2 9.48 -28.45 -42.34
C ALA A 2 8.51 -27.86 -41.27
N SER A 3 7.83 -28.58 -40.36
CA SER A 3 7.98 -29.88 -39.69
C SER A 3 9.21 -30.04 -38.75
N TRP A 4 8.89 -30.17 -37.45
CA TRP A 4 9.67 -30.68 -36.30
C TRP A 4 10.67 -29.78 -35.54
N LEU A 5 10.30 -29.44 -34.28
CA LEU A 5 10.94 -29.88 -33.01
C LEU A 5 10.33 -29.10 -31.82
N MET A 6 9.27 -29.60 -31.19
CA MET A 6 9.31 -30.29 -29.87
C MET A 6 9.98 -29.50 -28.73
N LYS A 7 9.17 -29.02 -27.76
CA LYS A 7 9.11 -29.67 -26.44
C LYS A 7 8.00 -29.10 -25.55
N ASN A 8 6.96 -29.93 -25.38
CA ASN A 8 6.03 -29.90 -24.25
C ASN A 8 6.81 -30.01 -22.92
N VAL A 9 7.01 -28.88 -22.24
CA VAL A 9 7.47 -28.78 -20.85
C VAL A 9 6.88 -27.45 -20.37
N LYS A 10 5.88 -27.34 -19.48
CA LYS A 10 6.00 -27.70 -18.06
C LYS A 10 4.68 -27.61 -17.26
N ASP A 11 3.50 -27.44 -17.86
CA ASP A 11 2.27 -27.24 -17.06
C ASP A 11 1.75 -28.54 -16.40
N GLY A 12 2.09 -29.69 -16.98
CA GLY A 12 1.82 -31.00 -16.37
C GLY A 12 2.80 -31.39 -15.27
N SER A 13 3.96 -30.74 -15.15
CA SER A 13 5.00 -31.12 -14.17
C SER A 13 4.75 -30.54 -12.79
N LEU A 14 4.22 -29.31 -12.70
CA LEU A 14 3.92 -28.67 -11.41
C LEU A 14 2.67 -29.27 -10.78
N MET A 15 1.62 -29.50 -11.56
CA MET A 15 0.40 -30.19 -11.11
C MET A 15 0.66 -31.66 -10.77
N LYS A 16 1.54 -32.36 -11.50
CA LYS A 16 2.00 -33.71 -11.09
C LYS A 16 2.82 -33.65 -9.81
N ASN A 17 3.77 -32.73 -9.67
CA ASN A 17 4.58 -32.61 -8.44
C ASN A 17 3.74 -32.23 -7.21
N VAL A 18 2.66 -31.45 -7.38
CA VAL A 18 1.73 -31.09 -6.28
C VAL A 18 0.79 -32.26 -5.94
N LYS A 19 0.29 -32.98 -6.95
CA LYS A 19 -0.57 -34.16 -6.77
C LYS A 19 0.21 -35.36 -6.21
N ASP A 20 1.47 -35.49 -6.62
CA ASP A 20 2.45 -36.45 -6.09
C ASP A 20 2.94 -36.02 -4.70
N GLY A 21 2.98 -34.72 -4.40
CA GLY A 21 3.22 -34.17 -3.06
C GLY A 21 2.08 -34.47 -2.09
N SER A 22 0.82 -34.35 -2.52
CA SER A 22 -0.37 -34.72 -1.72
C SER A 22 -0.49 -36.23 -1.51
N ARG A 23 -0.18 -37.05 -2.53
CA ARG A 23 -0.06 -38.51 -2.37
C ARG A 23 1.13 -38.90 -1.50
N ARG A 24 2.27 -38.23 -1.62
CA ARG A 24 3.43 -38.44 -0.73
C ARG A 24 3.13 -38.05 0.70
N LEU A 25 2.51 -36.90 0.96
CA LEU A 25 2.03 -36.51 2.28
C LEU A 25 1.07 -37.57 2.83
N LYS A 26 0.11 -38.05 2.04
CA LYS A 26 -0.82 -39.10 2.49
C LYS A 26 -0.13 -40.43 2.75
N ASP A 27 0.80 -40.85 1.90
CA ASP A 27 1.54 -42.12 2.01
C ASP A 27 2.69 -42.08 3.05
N GLU A 28 3.33 -40.93 3.27
CA GLU A 28 4.36 -40.67 4.29
C GLU A 28 3.76 -40.34 5.65
N LEU A 29 2.59 -39.69 5.73
CA LEU A 29 1.85 -39.60 6.99
C LEU A 29 1.43 -41.00 7.42
N VAL A 30 0.89 -41.82 6.51
CA VAL A 30 0.56 -43.24 6.79
C VAL A 30 1.82 -44.07 7.10
N ARG A 31 2.99 -43.81 6.48
CA ARG A 31 4.26 -44.49 6.79
C ARG A 31 4.93 -44.03 8.08
N SER A 32 4.92 -42.74 8.40
CA SER A 32 5.46 -42.17 9.64
C SER A 32 4.61 -42.53 10.86
N ILE A 33 3.29 -42.67 10.65
CA ILE A 33 2.36 -43.27 11.61
C ILE A 33 2.71 -44.74 11.94
N GLY A 34 3.35 -45.45 11.00
CA GLY A 34 3.69 -46.88 11.13
C GLY A 34 5.14 -47.20 11.54
N ALA A 35 6.06 -46.24 11.44
CA ALA A 35 7.48 -46.43 11.76
C ALA A 35 7.89 -45.39 12.79
N GLY A 36 8.14 -45.82 14.02
CA GLY A 36 8.49 -44.98 15.17
C GLY A 36 9.78 -44.17 14.95
N ALA A 37 9.67 -43.08 14.20
CA ALA A 37 10.67 -42.03 14.13
C ALA A 37 10.34 -41.02 15.24
N GLU A 38 11.28 -40.87 16.16
CA GLU A 38 11.22 -39.95 17.29
C GLU A 38 10.87 -38.52 16.83
N GLY A 39 9.67 -38.05 17.19
CA GLY A 39 9.42 -36.66 17.59
C GLY A 39 9.47 -35.54 16.55
N GLY A 40 9.61 -35.81 15.25
CA GLY A 40 9.61 -34.78 14.21
C GLY A 40 8.24 -34.64 13.52
N LEU A 41 7.72 -33.41 13.40
CA LEU A 41 6.67 -33.11 12.42
C LEU A 41 7.17 -33.46 11.01
N ASP A 42 6.26 -33.85 10.12
CA ASP A 42 6.58 -34.12 8.71
C ASP A 42 7.32 -32.91 8.09
N PRO A 43 8.55 -33.09 7.55
CA PRO A 43 9.36 -32.00 7.00
C PRO A 43 8.65 -31.23 5.86
N VAL A 44 7.75 -31.88 5.12
CA VAL A 44 6.94 -31.22 4.08
C VAL A 44 5.90 -30.30 4.71
N LEU A 45 5.23 -30.75 5.77
CA LEU A 45 4.26 -29.95 6.52
C LEU A 45 4.94 -28.76 7.22
N GLU A 46 6.15 -28.96 7.76
CA GLU A 46 6.93 -27.90 8.38
C GLU A 46 7.30 -26.79 7.38
N ASP A 47 7.84 -27.16 6.22
CA ASP A 47 8.19 -26.22 5.15
C ASP A 47 6.96 -25.46 4.63
N ARG A 48 5.84 -26.16 4.43
CA ARG A 48 4.55 -25.52 4.07
C ARG A 48 4.08 -24.54 5.14
N THR A 49 4.17 -24.92 6.42
CA THR A 49 3.81 -24.06 7.55
C THR A 49 4.70 -22.82 7.62
N LEU A 50 6.01 -22.96 7.40
CA LEU A 50 6.95 -21.85 7.35
C LEU A 50 6.61 -20.86 6.23
N ARG A 51 6.30 -21.35 5.02
CA ARG A 51 5.87 -20.50 3.90
C ARG A 51 4.57 -19.77 4.19
N PHE A 52 3.61 -20.45 4.82
CA PHE A 52 2.35 -19.86 5.22
C PHE A 52 2.53 -18.76 6.27
N ASN A 53 3.36 -18.99 7.29
CA ASN A 53 3.69 -17.98 8.30
C ASN A 53 4.33 -16.74 7.67
N ARG A 54 5.33 -16.93 6.81
CA ARG A 54 5.96 -15.82 6.07
C ARG A 54 4.95 -15.05 5.22
N TYR A 55 4.03 -15.76 4.56
CA TYR A 55 2.97 -15.12 3.79
C TYR A 55 2.05 -14.25 4.67
N ASN A 56 1.67 -14.75 5.85
CA ASN A 56 0.86 -13.98 6.80
C ASN A 56 1.57 -12.75 7.34
N GLU A 57 2.86 -12.87 7.68
CA GLU A 57 3.67 -11.73 8.12
C GLU A 57 3.69 -10.62 7.04
N ARG A 58 3.93 -10.99 5.77
CA ARG A 58 3.91 -10.03 4.66
C ARG A 58 2.52 -9.43 4.43
N LEU A 59 1.46 -10.21 4.61
CA LEU A 59 0.09 -9.73 4.49
C LEU A 59 -0.26 -8.73 5.61
N GLU A 60 0.23 -8.96 6.82
CA GLU A 60 0.08 -8.05 7.95
C GLU A 60 0.87 -6.75 7.74
N GLU A 61 2.12 -6.83 7.28
CA GLU A 61 2.92 -5.67 6.91
C GLU A 61 2.22 -4.83 5.84
N LEU A 62 1.68 -5.46 4.79
CA LEU A 62 0.93 -4.78 3.74
C LEU A 62 -0.34 -4.11 4.28
N SER A 63 -1.10 -4.81 5.12
CA SER A 63 -2.30 -4.28 5.75
C SER A 63 -1.99 -3.04 6.62
N ARG A 64 -0.88 -3.07 7.36
CA ARG A 64 -0.41 -1.93 8.16
C ARG A 64 0.02 -0.76 7.28
N ALA A 65 0.78 -1.03 6.22
CA ALA A 65 1.20 -0.01 5.25
C ALA A 65 0.00 0.65 4.56
N MET A 66 -1.03 -0.13 4.21
CA MET A 66 -2.25 0.40 3.60
C MET A 66 -3.04 1.28 4.57
N ALA A 67 -3.13 0.90 5.86
CA ALA A 67 -3.75 1.73 6.88
C ALA A 67 -3.02 3.07 7.04
N GLN A 68 -1.68 3.02 7.16
CA GLN A 68 -0.85 4.22 7.24
C GLN A 68 -0.98 5.12 6.01
N TYR A 69 -0.98 4.53 4.81
CA TYR A 69 -1.19 5.26 3.56
C TYR A 69 -2.55 5.98 3.53
N THR A 70 -3.60 5.29 3.98
CA THR A 70 -4.97 5.82 4.01
C THR A 70 -5.07 7.01 4.97
N GLU A 71 -4.52 6.85 6.18
CA GLU A 71 -4.47 7.91 7.20
C GLU A 71 -3.67 9.13 6.72
N ALA A 72 -2.48 8.90 6.16
CA ALA A 72 -1.63 9.97 5.65
C ALA A 72 -2.29 10.73 4.48
N THR A 73 -2.98 10.02 3.59
CA THR A 73 -3.69 10.64 2.46
C THR A 73 -4.84 11.51 2.95
N GLN A 74 -5.62 11.04 3.91
CA GLN A 74 -6.70 11.79 4.52
C GLN A 74 -6.19 13.03 5.27
N ALA A 75 -5.15 12.86 6.09
CA ALA A 75 -4.51 13.96 6.81
C ALA A 75 -3.96 15.02 5.85
N TYR A 76 -3.34 14.61 4.75
CA TYR A 76 -2.86 15.51 3.70
C TYR A 76 -4.00 16.32 3.05
N ALA A 77 -5.09 15.65 2.65
CA ALA A 77 -6.24 16.32 2.05
C ALA A 77 -6.88 17.32 3.03
N GLN A 78 -7.02 16.94 4.30
CA GLN A 78 -7.55 17.81 5.35
C GLN A 78 -6.65 19.02 5.62
N ALA A 79 -5.34 18.80 5.78
CA ALA A 79 -4.39 19.88 6.03
C ALA A 79 -4.33 20.88 4.86
N THR A 80 -4.40 20.38 3.62
CA THR A 80 -4.43 21.23 2.42
C THR A 80 -5.70 22.08 2.38
N SER A 81 -6.87 21.48 2.61
CA SER A 81 -8.15 22.21 2.69
C SER A 81 -8.13 23.28 3.79
N GLN A 82 -7.63 22.94 4.99
CA GLN A 82 -7.54 23.89 6.11
C GLN A 82 -6.58 25.06 5.84
N LEU A 83 -5.45 24.80 5.19
CA LEU A 83 -4.50 25.84 4.80
C LEU A 83 -5.15 26.84 3.83
N MET A 84 -5.89 26.34 2.85
CA MET A 84 -6.54 27.18 1.84
C MET A 84 -7.68 27.99 2.44
N HIS A 85 -8.47 27.38 3.33
CA HIS A 85 -9.48 28.09 4.13
C HIS A 85 -8.85 29.23 4.95
N SER A 86 -7.69 28.98 5.58
CA SER A 86 -7.00 30.00 6.37
C SER A 86 -6.49 31.17 5.51
N PHE A 87 -5.97 30.90 4.31
CA PHE A 87 -5.59 31.96 3.36
C PHE A 87 -6.80 32.76 2.87
N SER A 88 -7.90 32.08 2.56
CA SER A 88 -9.16 32.68 2.15
C SER A 88 -9.70 33.64 3.21
N ALA A 89 -9.84 33.15 4.46
CA ALA A 89 -10.29 33.96 5.59
C ALA A 89 -9.34 35.15 5.89
N PHE A 90 -8.02 34.95 5.74
CA PHE A 90 -7.06 36.04 5.89
C PHE A 90 -7.31 37.15 4.86
N PHE A 91 -7.36 36.82 3.56
CA PHE A 91 -7.58 37.85 2.53
C PHE A 91 -8.98 38.47 2.59
N GLU A 92 -9.99 37.71 3.01
CA GLU A 92 -11.34 38.25 3.25
C GLU A 92 -11.34 39.29 4.38
N SER A 93 -10.62 39.04 5.49
CA SER A 93 -10.48 40.04 6.57
C SER A 93 -9.83 41.34 6.08
N GLN A 94 -8.80 41.22 5.24
CA GLN A 94 -8.12 42.39 4.66
C GLN A 94 -9.03 43.18 3.70
N MET A 95 -10.00 42.53 3.03
CA MET A 95 -11.01 43.26 2.25
C MET A 95 -11.98 44.02 3.14
N GLN A 96 -12.46 43.40 4.21
CA GLN A 96 -13.43 44.03 5.11
C GLN A 96 -12.83 45.30 5.75
N ASP A 97 -11.58 45.22 6.21
CA ASP A 97 -10.85 46.37 6.77
C ASP A 97 -10.64 47.50 5.72
N ALA A 98 -10.45 47.15 4.44
CA ALA A 98 -10.27 48.10 3.34
C ALA A 98 -11.59 48.71 2.83
N GLU A 99 -12.74 48.05 3.04
CA GLU A 99 -14.07 48.61 2.73
C GLU A 99 -14.57 49.56 3.83
N GLU A 100 -14.11 49.39 5.08
CA GLU A 100 -14.44 50.26 6.22
C GLU A 100 -13.57 51.53 6.29
N ALA A 101 -12.35 51.47 5.79
CA ALA A 101 -11.47 52.62 5.64
C ALA A 101 -11.75 53.27 4.28
N ASP A 102 -12.31 54.50 4.26
CA ASP A 102 -12.69 55.30 3.07
C ASP A 102 -11.46 55.78 2.25
N PHE A 103 -10.46 54.91 2.11
CA PHE A 103 -9.26 55.09 1.32
C PHE A 103 -9.48 54.45 -0.05
N SER A 104 -9.01 55.15 -1.07
CA SER A 104 -8.85 54.68 -2.44
C SER A 104 -7.83 53.54 -2.54
N ASP A 105 -8.07 52.42 -1.86
CA ASP A 105 -7.12 51.32 -1.72
C ASP A 105 -7.18 50.36 -2.93
N PRO A 106 -6.07 49.65 -3.21
CA PRO A 106 -5.70 49.28 -4.56
C PRO A 106 -6.57 48.16 -5.11
N PRO A 107 -6.92 48.19 -6.41
CA PRO A 107 -7.74 47.17 -7.08
C PRO A 107 -7.24 45.72 -6.92
N GLY A 108 -6.01 45.51 -6.43
CA GLY A 108 -5.41 44.19 -6.19
C GLY A 108 -5.92 43.44 -4.94
N ALA A 109 -6.29 44.12 -3.84
CA ALA A 109 -6.69 43.41 -2.60
C ALA A 109 -8.00 42.65 -2.76
N LYS A 110 -8.99 43.28 -3.40
CA LYS A 110 -10.27 42.67 -3.73
C LYS A 110 -10.14 41.48 -4.68
N ILE A 111 -9.29 41.62 -5.69
CA ILE A 111 -9.01 40.53 -6.63
C ILE A 111 -8.33 39.38 -5.89
N LEU A 112 -7.31 39.63 -5.06
CA LEU A 112 -6.61 38.59 -4.30
C LEU A 112 -7.51 37.80 -3.36
N ALA A 113 -8.43 38.45 -2.65
CA ALA A 113 -9.37 37.76 -1.77
C ALA A 113 -10.41 36.94 -2.54
N GLN A 114 -10.94 37.47 -3.65
CA GLN A 114 -11.79 36.70 -4.55
C GLN A 114 -11.04 35.49 -5.12
N SER A 115 -9.78 35.65 -5.47
CA SER A 115 -8.92 34.57 -5.94
C SER A 115 -8.66 33.52 -4.85
N ALA A 116 -8.45 33.94 -3.60
CA ALA A 116 -8.26 33.05 -2.47
C ALA A 116 -9.50 32.20 -2.17
N LEU A 117 -10.69 32.79 -2.24
CA LEU A 117 -11.98 32.06 -2.16
C LEU A 117 -12.11 31.01 -3.27
N ARG A 118 -11.74 31.35 -4.51
CA ARG A 118 -11.75 30.37 -5.63
C ARG A 118 -10.72 29.26 -5.45
N VAL A 119 -9.56 29.56 -4.88
CA VAL A 119 -8.54 28.55 -4.55
C VAL A 119 -9.08 27.57 -3.50
N GLU A 120 -9.78 28.07 -2.48
CA GLU A 120 -10.44 27.25 -1.46
C GLU A 120 -11.50 26.33 -2.08
N GLU A 121 -12.39 26.85 -2.93
CA GLU A 121 -13.41 26.06 -3.63
C GLU A 121 -12.79 24.93 -4.47
N ILE A 122 -11.71 25.21 -5.19
CA ILE A 122 -10.98 24.22 -6.00
C ILE A 122 -10.42 23.11 -5.11
N GLN A 123 -9.90 23.46 -3.94
CA GLN A 123 -9.27 22.51 -3.01
C GLN A 123 -10.31 21.69 -2.25
N GLN A 124 -11.46 22.28 -1.92
CA GLN A 124 -12.61 21.56 -1.40
C GLN A 124 -13.18 20.57 -2.42
N SER A 125 -13.33 20.99 -3.68
CA SER A 125 -13.74 20.10 -4.78
C SER A 125 -12.74 18.95 -4.98
N MET A 126 -11.43 19.22 -4.92
CA MET A 126 -10.40 18.19 -5.02
C MET A 126 -10.49 17.19 -3.87
N ARG A 127 -10.80 17.63 -2.65
CA ARG A 127 -11.05 16.72 -1.52
C ARG A 127 -12.25 15.82 -1.79
N GLU A 128 -13.42 16.40 -2.04
CA GLU A 128 -14.68 15.68 -2.14
C GLU A 128 -14.75 14.77 -3.38
N ASN A 129 -14.27 15.24 -4.53
CA ASN A 129 -14.46 14.55 -5.81
C ASN A 129 -13.27 13.68 -6.22
N VAL A 130 -12.10 13.88 -5.61
CA VAL A 130 -10.88 13.13 -5.96
C VAL A 130 -10.42 12.27 -4.80
N PHE A 131 -10.08 12.88 -3.66
CA PHE A 131 -9.54 12.13 -2.52
C PHE A 131 -10.57 11.20 -1.89
N ASP A 132 -11.77 11.69 -1.57
CA ASP A 132 -12.79 10.90 -0.89
C ASP A 132 -13.27 9.74 -1.78
N VAL A 133 -13.41 9.97 -3.09
CA VAL A 133 -13.76 8.94 -4.09
C VAL A 133 -12.66 7.87 -4.18
N ALA A 134 -11.40 8.28 -4.31
CA ALA A 134 -10.27 7.37 -4.39
C ALA A 134 -10.11 6.56 -3.09
N GLN A 135 -10.28 7.20 -1.93
CA GLN A 135 -10.20 6.56 -0.62
C GLN A 135 -11.33 5.53 -0.44
N SER A 136 -12.56 5.88 -0.82
CA SER A 136 -13.72 4.97 -0.79
C SER A 136 -13.49 3.73 -1.67
N LEU A 137 -12.97 3.94 -2.89
CA LEU A 137 -12.61 2.83 -3.79
C LEU A 137 -11.53 1.95 -3.17
N GLN A 138 -10.44 2.54 -2.66
CA GLN A 138 -9.35 1.81 -2.02
C GLN A 138 -9.80 1.03 -0.79
N TYR A 139 -10.67 1.61 0.03
CA TYR A 139 -11.23 0.90 1.18
C TYR A 139 -12.00 -0.35 0.75
N ARG A 140 -12.93 -0.20 -0.19
CA ARG A 140 -13.79 -1.29 -0.68
C ARG A 140 -13.02 -2.39 -1.42
N THR A 141 -12.02 -2.02 -2.22
CA THR A 141 -11.38 -2.94 -3.17
C THR A 141 -10.00 -3.40 -2.76
N VAL A 142 -9.42 -2.82 -1.71
CA VAL A 142 -8.08 -3.18 -1.21
C VAL A 142 -8.15 -3.53 0.28
N VAL A 143 -8.61 -2.60 1.12
CA VAL A 143 -8.60 -2.79 2.58
C VAL A 143 -9.52 -3.92 3.02
N GLN A 144 -10.77 -3.92 2.55
CA GLN A 144 -11.73 -4.96 2.91
C GLN A 144 -11.29 -6.37 2.44
N PRO A 145 -10.88 -6.58 1.17
CA PRO A 145 -10.35 -7.87 0.73
C PRO A 145 -9.11 -8.33 1.53
N LEU A 146 -8.21 -7.41 1.90
CA LEU A 146 -7.07 -7.73 2.76
C LEU A 146 -7.52 -8.22 4.15
N GLN A 147 -8.56 -7.60 4.74
CA GLN A 147 -9.12 -8.03 6.02
C GLN A 147 -9.77 -9.42 5.92
N GLU A 148 -10.55 -9.67 4.87
CA GLU A 148 -11.19 -10.98 4.61
C GLU A 148 -10.14 -12.08 4.42
N LEU A 149 -9.07 -11.80 3.68
CA LEU A 149 -7.96 -12.72 3.46
C LEU A 149 -7.21 -13.02 4.77
N ARG A 150 -6.99 -12.02 5.63
CA ARG A 150 -6.40 -12.21 6.95
C ARG A 150 -7.29 -13.06 7.87
N ALA A 151 -8.61 -12.84 7.85
CA ALA A 151 -9.55 -13.64 8.61
C ALA A 151 -9.54 -15.12 8.17
N SER A 152 -9.52 -15.37 6.85
CA SER A 152 -9.38 -16.72 6.28
C SER A 152 -8.08 -17.39 6.73
N ASN A 153 -6.96 -16.67 6.73
CA ASN A 153 -5.68 -17.23 7.18
C ASN A 153 -5.62 -17.43 8.71
N ALA A 154 -6.33 -16.63 9.50
CA ALA A 154 -6.42 -16.84 10.95
C ALA A 154 -7.11 -18.17 11.29
N ASN A 155 -8.17 -18.53 10.54
CA ASN A 155 -8.83 -19.82 10.66
C ASN A 155 -7.87 -20.98 10.33
N LEU A 156 -7.12 -20.89 9.22
CA LEU A 156 -6.13 -21.90 8.85
C LEU A 156 -5.00 -22.02 9.89
N SER A 157 -4.59 -20.90 10.49
CA SER A 157 -3.62 -20.89 11.59
C SER A 157 -4.14 -21.64 12.82
N GLN A 158 -5.43 -21.51 13.13
CA GLN A 158 -6.07 -22.26 14.21
C GLN A 158 -6.14 -23.77 13.89
N GLN A 159 -6.49 -24.13 12.64
CA GLN A 159 -6.49 -25.52 12.20
C GLN A 159 -5.09 -26.14 12.25
N LEU A 160 -4.03 -25.41 11.90
CA LEU A 160 -2.65 -25.87 12.03
C LEU A 160 -2.25 -26.14 13.49
N ARG A 161 -2.70 -25.29 14.44
CA ARG A 161 -2.48 -25.56 15.88
C ARG A 161 -3.27 -26.79 16.34
N ALA A 162 -4.51 -26.93 15.88
CA ALA A 162 -5.32 -28.11 16.17
C ALA A 162 -4.68 -29.39 15.61
N LEU A 163 -4.12 -29.34 14.41
CA LEU A 163 -3.39 -30.46 13.79
C LEU A 163 -2.19 -30.87 14.65
N LYS A 164 -1.38 -29.91 15.11
CA LYS A 164 -0.25 -30.19 16.02
C LYS A 164 -0.70 -30.87 17.32
N GLN A 165 -1.80 -30.40 17.90
CA GLN A 165 -2.37 -31.04 19.08
C GLN A 165 -2.84 -32.48 18.79
N LYS A 166 -3.50 -32.70 17.64
CA LYS A 166 -3.99 -34.03 17.25
C LYS A 166 -2.87 -35.03 16.97
N ILE A 167 -1.74 -34.57 16.44
CA ILE A 167 -0.53 -35.40 16.31
C ILE A 167 -0.05 -35.84 17.70
N SER A 168 0.07 -34.91 18.65
CA SER A 168 0.44 -35.25 20.03
C SER A 168 -0.55 -36.20 20.72
N ASP A 169 -1.85 -36.01 20.50
CA ASP A 169 -2.91 -36.89 21.05
C ASP A 169 -2.80 -38.30 20.46
N PHE A 170 -2.53 -38.40 19.15
CA PHE A 170 -2.30 -39.66 18.45
C PHE A 170 -1.07 -40.39 18.98
N ASP A 171 0.07 -39.71 19.10
CA ASP A 171 1.32 -40.29 19.63
C ASP A 171 1.16 -40.80 21.08
N SER A 172 0.35 -40.10 21.88
CA SER A 172 0.01 -40.52 23.24
C SER A 172 -0.89 -41.76 23.24
N ALA A 173 -1.93 -41.78 22.41
CA ALA A 173 -2.84 -42.92 22.26
C ALA A 173 -2.11 -44.16 21.73
N GLN A 174 -1.16 -43.99 20.80
CA GLN A 174 -0.34 -45.06 20.23
C GLN A 174 0.56 -45.67 21.31
N ARG A 175 1.31 -44.83 22.04
CA ARG A 175 2.14 -45.28 23.17
C ARG A 175 1.33 -46.01 24.24
N ASN A 176 0.12 -45.52 24.54
CA ASN A 176 -0.76 -46.18 25.51
C ASN A 176 -1.28 -47.54 25.00
N ALA A 177 -1.69 -47.64 23.73
CA ALA A 177 -2.09 -48.91 23.14
C ALA A 177 -0.94 -49.93 23.13
N ASP A 178 0.28 -49.49 22.82
CA ASP A 178 1.47 -50.33 22.85
C ASP A 178 1.82 -50.82 24.26
N ALA A 179 1.66 -49.97 25.28
CA ALA A 179 1.89 -50.33 26.67
C ALA A 179 0.89 -51.37 27.20
N GLN A 180 -0.36 -51.34 26.71
CA GLN A 180 -1.44 -52.22 27.17
C GLN A 180 -1.49 -53.58 26.44
N LYS A 181 -0.60 -53.86 25.48
CA LYS A 181 -0.56 -55.12 24.69
C LYS A 181 -0.60 -56.41 25.52
N LYS A 182 -0.17 -56.37 26.78
CA LYS A 182 -0.12 -57.52 27.69
C LYS A 182 -1.40 -57.72 28.51
N SER A 183 -2.35 -56.77 28.49
CA SER A 183 -3.64 -56.82 29.20
C SER A 183 -4.79 -56.75 28.19
N PRO A 184 -5.44 -57.89 27.84
CA PRO A 184 -6.46 -57.93 26.79
C PRO A 184 -7.63 -56.93 26.94
N PRO A 185 -8.28 -56.77 28.11
CA PRO A 185 -9.41 -55.84 28.24
C PRO A 185 -9.00 -54.36 28.22
N ASP A 186 -7.78 -54.04 28.67
CA ASP A 186 -7.25 -52.67 28.63
C ASP A 186 -6.70 -52.31 27.25
N TYR A 187 -6.20 -53.32 26.52
CA TYR A 187 -5.76 -53.19 25.14
C TYR A 187 -6.91 -52.82 24.19
N GLU A 188 -8.07 -53.49 24.29
CA GLU A 188 -9.24 -53.16 23.47
C GLU A 188 -9.71 -51.71 23.68
N LYS A 189 -9.77 -51.25 24.94
CA LYS A 189 -10.12 -49.86 25.27
C LYS A 189 -9.08 -48.87 24.75
N ALA A 190 -7.79 -49.20 24.85
CA ALA A 190 -6.73 -48.37 24.31
C ALA A 190 -6.75 -48.32 22.78
N GLN A 191 -7.10 -49.42 22.11
CA GLN A 191 -7.23 -49.51 20.67
C GLN A 191 -8.44 -48.71 20.14
N GLN A 192 -9.58 -48.70 20.86
CA GLN A 192 -10.70 -47.81 20.54
C GLN A 192 -10.30 -46.33 20.65
N LYS A 193 -9.57 -45.94 21.70
CA LYS A 193 -9.04 -44.57 21.84
C LYS A 193 -8.08 -44.21 20.72
N LEU A 194 -7.21 -45.12 20.31
CA LEU A 194 -6.32 -44.93 19.17
C LEU A 194 -7.10 -44.72 17.88
N GLN A 195 -8.14 -45.52 17.60
CA GLN A 195 -8.99 -45.34 16.42
C GLN A 195 -9.67 -43.96 16.38
N LEU A 196 -10.18 -43.49 17.53
CA LEU A 196 -10.78 -42.15 17.64
C LEU A 196 -9.74 -41.04 17.41
N ALA A 197 -8.52 -41.20 17.93
CA ALA A 197 -7.43 -40.26 17.70
C ALA A 197 -7.03 -40.23 16.21
N THR A 198 -6.93 -41.39 15.56
CA THR A 198 -6.60 -41.52 14.13
C THR A 198 -7.64 -40.85 13.23
N SER A 199 -8.93 -41.11 13.47
CA SER A 199 -10.01 -40.52 12.65
C SER A 199 -10.07 -39.00 12.82
N SER A 200 -9.91 -38.52 14.06
CA SER A 200 -9.86 -37.09 14.36
C SER A 200 -8.62 -36.40 13.74
N LEU A 201 -7.46 -37.05 13.76
CA LEU A 201 -6.24 -36.53 13.13
C LEU A 201 -6.39 -36.44 11.62
N THR A 202 -6.89 -37.52 11.00
CA THR A 202 -7.09 -37.58 9.54
C THR A 202 -8.03 -36.49 9.06
N ALA A 203 -9.15 -36.27 9.76
CA ALA A 203 -10.13 -35.24 9.39
C ALA A 203 -9.51 -33.83 9.41
N VAL A 204 -8.72 -33.49 10.43
CA VAL A 204 -8.06 -32.18 10.53
C VAL A 204 -6.94 -32.05 9.48
N ALA A 205 -6.17 -33.12 9.26
CA ALA A 205 -5.10 -33.13 8.27
C ALA A 205 -5.62 -32.92 6.85
N GLU A 206 -6.74 -33.57 6.47
CA GLU A 206 -7.36 -33.40 5.16
C GLU A 206 -7.92 -31.96 4.98
N SER A 207 -8.52 -31.39 6.03
CA SER A 207 -8.96 -29.99 6.03
C SER A 207 -7.80 -29.03 5.79
N VAL A 208 -6.73 -29.16 6.59
CA VAL A 208 -5.53 -28.30 6.48
C VAL A 208 -4.86 -28.44 5.11
N ASP A 209 -4.71 -29.66 4.60
CA ASP A 209 -4.11 -29.87 3.27
C ASP A 209 -4.94 -29.20 2.17
N SER A 210 -6.27 -29.32 2.23
CA SER A 210 -7.17 -28.69 1.27
C SER A 210 -7.05 -27.16 1.28
N GLU A 211 -7.06 -26.53 2.45
CA GLU A 211 -6.97 -25.07 2.59
C GLU A 211 -5.58 -24.55 2.20
N MET A 212 -4.50 -25.25 2.57
CA MET A 212 -3.14 -24.90 2.18
C MET A 212 -2.93 -25.00 0.66
N ASN A 213 -3.52 -26.01 0.01
CA ASN A 213 -3.48 -26.14 -1.45
C ASN A 213 -4.20 -24.98 -2.14
N VAL A 214 -5.39 -24.59 -1.65
CA VAL A 214 -6.12 -23.42 -2.15
C VAL A 214 -5.30 -22.13 -1.95
N LEU A 215 -4.60 -21.99 -0.82
CA LEU A 215 -3.74 -20.83 -0.57
C LEU A 215 -2.54 -20.80 -1.53
N GLU A 216 -1.82 -21.91 -1.69
CA GLU A 216 -0.62 -21.98 -2.54
C GLU A 216 -0.95 -21.68 -4.01
N THR A 217 -2.11 -22.17 -4.50
CA THR A 217 -2.58 -21.91 -5.87
C THR A 217 -2.93 -20.44 -6.12
N ARG A 218 -3.53 -19.74 -5.14
CA ARG A 218 -3.94 -18.33 -5.32
C ARG A 218 -2.91 -17.29 -4.88
N ARG A 219 -1.93 -17.65 -4.05
CA ARG A 219 -0.99 -16.71 -3.39
C ARG A 219 -0.33 -15.70 -4.32
N HIS A 220 -0.02 -16.10 -5.55
CA HIS A 220 0.71 -15.28 -6.52
C HIS A 220 -0.18 -14.35 -7.36
N THR A 221 -1.50 -14.51 -7.28
CA THR A 221 -2.48 -13.69 -8.02
C THR A 221 -3.46 -12.97 -7.11
N ALA A 222 -3.59 -13.39 -5.84
CA ALA A 222 -4.61 -12.91 -4.91
C ALA A 222 -4.64 -11.40 -4.68
N LEU A 223 -3.53 -10.69 -4.90
CA LEU A 223 -3.41 -9.25 -4.63
C LEU A 223 -3.09 -8.41 -5.88
N LYS A 224 -3.23 -8.99 -7.08
CA LYS A 224 -2.92 -8.27 -8.33
C LYS A 224 -3.89 -7.13 -8.60
N ASN A 225 -5.18 -7.36 -8.36
CA ASN A 225 -6.21 -6.37 -8.59
C ASN A 225 -6.11 -5.24 -7.56
N GLU A 226 -5.80 -5.60 -6.33
CA GLU A 226 -5.58 -4.71 -5.19
C GLU A 226 -4.41 -3.77 -5.49
N LEU A 227 -3.26 -4.31 -5.94
CA LEU A 227 -2.13 -3.51 -6.37
C LEU A 227 -2.49 -2.57 -7.52
N LEU A 228 -3.20 -3.09 -8.54
CA LEU A 228 -3.64 -2.28 -9.67
C LEU A 228 -4.55 -1.13 -9.23
N THR A 229 -5.48 -1.38 -8.31
CA THR A 229 -6.37 -0.34 -7.76
C THR A 229 -5.58 0.71 -6.98
N VAL A 230 -4.62 0.32 -6.14
CA VAL A 230 -3.77 1.29 -5.42
C VAL A 230 -3.06 2.22 -6.41
N VAL A 231 -2.43 1.65 -7.45
CA VAL A 231 -1.72 2.42 -8.47
C VAL A 231 -2.68 3.28 -9.28
N ALA A 232 -3.82 2.75 -9.71
CA ALA A 232 -4.82 3.49 -10.47
C ALA A 232 -5.38 4.69 -9.68
N SER A 233 -5.68 4.49 -8.39
CA SER A 233 -6.11 5.56 -7.50
C SER A 233 -5.04 6.64 -7.31
N GLN A 234 -3.77 6.26 -7.17
CA GLN A 234 -2.66 7.23 -7.10
C GLN A 234 -2.55 8.06 -8.39
N LEU A 235 -2.59 7.39 -9.55
CA LEU A 235 -2.55 8.06 -10.84
C LEU A 235 -3.75 9.00 -11.04
N PHE A 236 -4.94 8.56 -10.65
CA PHE A 236 -6.15 9.38 -10.69
C PHE A 236 -6.02 10.62 -9.80
N ILE A 237 -5.64 10.45 -8.52
CA ILE A 237 -5.45 11.57 -7.58
C ILE A 237 -4.46 12.59 -8.15
N HIS A 238 -3.29 12.14 -8.60
CA HIS A 238 -2.24 13.05 -9.07
C HIS A 238 -2.60 13.73 -10.40
N SER A 239 -3.30 13.05 -11.30
CA SER A 239 -3.73 13.64 -12.57
C SER A 239 -4.80 14.71 -12.33
N CYS A 240 -5.83 14.40 -11.54
CA CYS A 240 -6.86 15.36 -11.18
C CYS A 240 -6.30 16.53 -10.37
N ALA A 241 -5.37 16.27 -9.43
CA ALA A 241 -4.68 17.31 -8.68
C ALA A 241 -3.94 18.29 -9.61
N ASN A 242 -3.23 17.79 -10.60
CA ASN A 242 -2.58 18.64 -11.60
C ASN A 242 -3.60 19.52 -12.33
N ASP A 243 -4.72 18.96 -12.78
CA ASP A 243 -5.74 19.70 -13.52
C ASP A 243 -6.42 20.77 -12.64
N HIS A 244 -6.66 20.46 -11.36
CA HIS A 244 -7.21 21.43 -10.39
C HIS A 244 -6.21 22.55 -10.09
N LEU A 245 -4.93 22.22 -9.86
CA LEU A 245 -3.90 23.22 -9.58
C LEU A 245 -3.62 24.12 -10.80
N GLN A 246 -3.79 23.62 -12.02
CA GLN A 246 -3.68 24.44 -13.23
C GLN A 246 -4.77 25.51 -13.32
N GLN A 247 -5.96 25.28 -12.77
CA GLN A 247 -7.03 26.28 -12.71
C GLN A 247 -6.68 27.47 -11.81
N LEU A 248 -5.71 27.32 -10.89
CA LEU A 248 -5.24 28.41 -10.04
C LEU A 248 -4.40 29.46 -10.78
N VAL A 249 -3.76 29.06 -11.89
CA VAL A 249 -2.85 29.94 -12.66
C VAL A 249 -3.53 31.22 -13.12
N PRO A 250 -4.69 31.21 -13.80
CA PRO A 250 -5.37 32.44 -14.21
C PRO A 250 -6.00 33.21 -13.05
N LEU A 251 -6.26 32.54 -11.91
CA LEU A 251 -6.96 33.14 -10.78
C LEU A 251 -6.05 34.01 -9.92
N LEU A 252 -4.73 33.82 -9.92
CA LEU A 252 -3.82 34.60 -9.07
C LEU A 252 -3.01 35.62 -9.90
N PRO A 253 -3.56 36.82 -10.16
CA PRO A 253 -2.84 37.86 -10.91
C PRO A 253 -1.53 38.24 -10.21
N GLY A 254 -0.45 38.38 -10.99
CA GLY A 254 0.91 38.56 -10.48
C GLY A 254 1.65 37.26 -10.15
N ILE A 255 0.95 36.16 -9.87
CA ILE A 255 1.52 34.84 -9.54
C ILE A 255 1.48 33.88 -10.75
N ALA A 256 0.53 34.10 -11.67
CA ALA A 256 0.35 33.32 -12.91
C ALA A 256 1.64 33.15 -13.74
N ARG A 257 2.33 34.26 -14.05
CA ARG A 257 3.57 34.27 -14.86
C ARG A 257 4.72 33.54 -14.14
N PRO A 258 5.00 33.79 -12.86
CA PRO A 258 5.91 32.97 -12.06
C PRO A 258 5.62 31.46 -12.12
N LEU A 259 4.36 31.06 -11.93
CA LEU A 259 3.96 29.64 -12.00
C LEU A 259 4.19 29.04 -13.38
N VAL A 260 3.83 29.75 -14.45
CA VAL A 260 4.08 29.30 -15.84
C VAL A 260 5.58 29.15 -16.11
N LEU A 261 6.42 30.07 -15.62
CA LEU A 261 7.88 29.98 -15.77
C LEU A 261 8.46 28.79 -14.99
N LEU A 262 7.98 28.52 -13.77
CA LEU A 262 8.35 27.35 -12.99
C LEU A 262 7.95 26.04 -13.70
N LEU A 263 6.74 25.98 -14.25
CA LEU A 263 6.26 24.83 -15.02
C LEU A 263 7.07 24.61 -16.31
N ALA A 264 7.42 25.69 -17.01
CA ALA A 264 8.24 25.65 -18.21
C ALA A 264 9.68 25.16 -17.91
N GLU A 265 10.27 25.64 -16.80
CA GLU A 265 11.60 25.22 -16.36
C GLU A 265 11.62 23.76 -15.90
N ALA A 266 10.62 23.33 -15.12
CA ALA A 266 10.44 21.93 -14.73
C ALA A 266 10.28 21.01 -15.96
N SER A 267 9.58 21.48 -17.00
CA SER A 267 9.37 20.73 -18.26
C SER A 267 10.61 20.70 -19.15
N ARG A 268 11.43 21.76 -19.15
CA ARG A 268 12.70 21.83 -19.89
C ARG A 268 13.72 20.86 -19.29
N ARG A 269 13.83 20.81 -17.96
CA ARG A 269 14.76 19.91 -17.26
C ARG A 269 14.39 18.44 -17.40
N ARG A 270 13.08 18.11 -17.37
CA ARG A 270 12.56 16.76 -17.70
C ARG A 270 12.95 16.27 -19.08
N ARG A 271 13.08 17.16 -20.07
CA ARG A 271 13.55 16.80 -21.43
C ARG A 271 15.06 16.58 -21.50
N SER A 272 15.83 17.15 -20.58
CA SER A 272 17.30 16.99 -20.54
C SER A 272 17.75 15.74 -19.78
N GLN A 273 16.95 15.27 -18.83
CA GLN A 273 17.20 14.02 -18.09
C GLN A 273 16.44 12.89 -18.80
N SER A 274 17.14 12.17 -19.68
CA SER A 274 16.86 10.83 -20.25
C SER A 274 15.39 10.39 -20.43
N GLN A 275 15.04 9.99 -21.66
CA GLN A 275 13.78 9.28 -21.97
C GLN A 275 13.44 8.19 -20.95
N PRO A 276 12.16 8.02 -20.58
CA PRO A 276 11.75 6.95 -19.67
C PRO A 276 12.06 5.59 -20.31
N THR A 277 13.09 4.91 -19.81
CA THR A 277 13.44 3.54 -20.16
C THR A 277 12.49 2.57 -19.47
N ASN A 278 12.09 1.50 -20.16
CA ASN A 278 11.29 0.44 -19.57
C ASN A 278 12.06 -0.21 -18.40
N PRO A 279 11.56 -0.14 -17.16
CA PRO A 279 12.25 -0.67 -15.97
C PRO A 279 12.39 -2.19 -15.98
N LEU A 280 11.67 -2.90 -16.87
CA LEU A 280 11.75 -4.35 -17.02
C LEU A 280 12.89 -4.81 -17.95
N THR A 281 13.54 -3.91 -18.68
CA THR A 281 14.57 -4.24 -19.69
C THR A 281 15.89 -3.50 -19.48
N SER A 282 16.08 -2.86 -18.32
CA SER A 282 17.23 -2.03 -17.98
C SER A 282 17.67 -2.30 -16.55
N ASP A 283 18.97 -2.55 -16.33
CA ASP A 283 19.58 -2.70 -14.99
C ASP A 283 19.54 -1.39 -14.18
N VAL A 284 19.30 -0.27 -14.84
CA VAL A 284 18.93 0.99 -14.20
C VAL A 284 17.41 0.99 -14.09
N MET A 285 16.89 0.85 -12.87
CA MET A 285 15.47 1.04 -12.58
C MET A 285 14.97 2.29 -13.32
N GLY A 286 14.07 2.11 -14.29
CA GLY A 286 13.38 3.15 -15.05
C GLY A 286 12.41 3.99 -14.20
N VAL A 287 12.84 4.34 -12.99
CA VAL A 287 12.21 5.25 -12.06
C VAL A 287 12.82 6.61 -12.34
N ILE A 288 11.99 7.62 -12.62
CA ILE A 288 12.43 9.03 -12.63
C ILE A 288 12.96 9.32 -11.22
N SER A 289 14.29 9.36 -11.08
CA SER A 289 14.94 9.63 -9.80
C SER A 289 15.02 11.13 -9.58
N TYR A 290 14.30 11.63 -8.59
CA TYR A 290 14.42 13.01 -8.14
C TYR A 290 15.57 13.20 -7.12
N ALA A 291 16.55 12.31 -7.09
CA ALA A 291 17.75 12.44 -6.25
C ALA A 291 18.82 13.30 -6.94
N GLY A 292 19.37 14.30 -6.21
CA GLY A 292 20.45 15.19 -6.68
C GLY A 292 20.09 16.67 -6.64
N GLU A 293 21.10 17.55 -6.75
CA GLU A 293 20.90 19.01 -6.78
C GLU A 293 20.06 19.44 -8.01
N GLY A 294 20.22 18.77 -9.15
CA GLY A 294 19.52 19.11 -10.40
C GLY A 294 18.01 18.80 -10.42
N SER A 295 17.53 17.89 -9.57
CA SER A 295 16.12 17.45 -9.50
C SER A 295 15.30 18.22 -8.46
N ARG A 296 15.94 18.75 -7.41
CA ARG A 296 15.33 19.55 -6.34
C ARG A 296 15.33 21.06 -6.63
N ALA A 297 16.09 21.49 -7.64
CA ALA A 297 16.46 22.88 -7.85
C ALA A 297 15.32 23.85 -8.24
N VAL A 298 14.12 23.37 -8.60
CA VAL A 298 12.99 24.27 -8.88
C VAL A 298 12.43 24.87 -7.58
N LEU A 299 12.61 24.19 -6.45
CA LEU A 299 12.14 24.63 -5.11
C LEU A 299 13.30 24.93 -4.14
N SER A 300 14.57 24.84 -4.57
CA SER A 300 15.74 25.03 -3.70
C SER A 300 16.08 26.50 -3.44
N GLN A 301 15.48 27.41 -4.21
CA GLN A 301 15.42 28.82 -3.86
C GLN A 301 13.96 29.09 -3.49
N PRO A 302 13.68 29.89 -2.44
CA PRO A 302 12.36 30.46 -2.33
C PRO A 302 12.06 31.18 -3.65
N VAL A 303 10.79 31.42 -3.95
CA VAL A 303 10.26 32.09 -5.17
C VAL A 303 10.72 33.59 -5.21
N HIS A 304 11.99 33.86 -4.91
CA HIS A 304 12.69 35.14 -4.83
C HIS A 304 13.41 35.47 -6.13
N SER A 305 13.56 34.50 -7.04
CA SER A 305 14.03 34.72 -8.41
C SER A 305 13.08 35.57 -9.26
N HIS A 306 11.95 36.03 -8.71
CA HIS A 306 10.98 36.89 -9.41
C HIS A 306 11.09 38.38 -9.08
N ARG A 307 11.97 38.78 -8.14
CA ARG A 307 12.21 40.21 -7.87
C ARG A 307 13.21 40.82 -8.86
N ASP A 308 14.21 40.05 -9.29
CA ASP A 308 15.34 40.56 -10.08
C ASP A 308 15.11 40.47 -11.60
N SER A 309 14.11 39.71 -12.08
CA SER A 309 13.81 39.52 -13.51
C SER A 309 12.63 40.35 -14.03
N LEU A 310 12.04 41.23 -13.21
CA LEU A 310 10.88 42.06 -13.57
C LEU A 310 11.22 43.53 -13.29
N PRO A 311 11.74 44.28 -14.29
CA PRO A 311 11.98 45.71 -14.13
C PRO A 311 10.69 46.54 -14.00
N ASP A 312 9.49 45.95 -14.16
CA ASP A 312 8.30 46.75 -14.46
C ASP A 312 6.96 46.19 -13.93
N VAL A 313 6.96 45.43 -12.83
CA VAL A 313 5.70 45.06 -12.13
C VAL A 313 5.85 45.25 -10.62
N ALA A 314 6.41 46.40 -10.22
CA ALA A 314 6.31 46.89 -8.85
C ALA A 314 4.93 47.51 -8.64
N ALA A 315 3.90 46.68 -8.39
CA ALA A 315 2.60 47.20 -7.96
C ALA A 315 1.77 46.21 -7.10
N VAL A 316 2.41 45.23 -6.45
CA VAL A 316 1.74 44.48 -5.38
C VAL A 316 2.69 44.42 -4.19
N HIS A 317 2.56 45.45 -3.35
CA HIS A 317 3.25 45.75 -2.10
C HIS A 317 4.79 45.72 -2.10
N PRO A 318 5.47 46.87 -2.04
CA PRO A 318 6.83 46.89 -1.54
C PRO A 318 6.78 46.48 -0.06
N ILE A 319 7.26 45.27 0.27
CA ILE A 319 7.79 45.03 1.61
C ILE A 319 9.02 45.94 1.71
N ALA A 320 8.78 47.15 2.22
CA ALA A 320 9.85 48.00 2.69
C ALA A 320 10.53 47.22 3.81
N VAL A 321 11.79 46.84 3.59
CA VAL A 321 12.65 46.38 4.68
C VAL A 321 12.83 47.59 5.58
N ALA A 322 11.99 47.72 6.59
CA ALA A 322 12.22 48.70 7.64
C ALA A 322 13.55 48.31 8.31
N PRO A 323 14.52 49.23 8.42
CA PRO A 323 15.73 48.93 9.16
C PRO A 323 15.33 48.62 10.60
N PHE A 324 15.75 47.44 11.09
CA PHE A 324 15.68 47.12 12.50
C PHE A 324 16.31 48.27 13.28
N LYS A 325 15.50 49.00 14.05
CA LYS A 325 16.04 49.86 15.11
C LYS A 325 16.76 48.94 16.07
N VAL A 326 18.09 49.00 16.04
CA VAL A 326 18.93 48.47 17.09
C VAL A 326 18.50 49.18 18.37
N LEU A 327 17.80 48.45 19.24
CA LEU A 327 17.65 48.82 20.64
C LEU A 327 19.05 48.89 21.22
N SER A 328 19.58 50.11 21.27
CA SER A 328 20.78 50.42 22.03
C SER A 328 20.33 50.39 23.49
N ILE A 329 20.66 49.30 24.19
CA ILE A 329 20.59 49.26 25.64
C ILE A 329 21.74 50.13 26.14
N LEU A 330 21.40 51.31 26.69
CA LEU A 330 22.08 51.99 27.78
C LEU A 330 21.02 52.78 28.55
#